data_AF-A0A4S8KTE8-F1
#
_entry.id   AF-A0A4S8KTE8-F1
#
_cell.length_a   1.000
_cell.length_b   1.000
_cell.length_c   1.000
_cell.angle_alpha   90.00
_cell.angle_beta   90.00
_cell.angle_gamma   90.00
#
_symmetry.space_group_name_H-M   'P 1'
#
loop_
_entity.id
_entity.type
_entity.pdbx_description
1 polymer ?
#
loop_
_entity_poly.entity_id
_entity_poly.type
_entity_poly.pdbx_seq_one_letter_code
_entity_poly.pdbx_strand_id
1 'polypeptide(L)'
;MVNRSGKNGHSNGSKPNDEDLKNALLEYSEEMLTHEETLARLRARFGYSIKRSTLFTLLKKYGVPSARKNAKKLSDEAQTSLVLDKLDNDLFKRNGPNVIRNMLARDRTPLPR
;
A
#
# COMPACT_ATOMS: atom_id res chain seq x y z
N MET A 1 2.99 -43.36 -15.57
CA MET A 1 1.72 -42.67 -15.28
C MET A 1 2.02 -41.19 -15.11
N VAL A 2 1.42 -40.32 -15.93
CA VAL A 2 1.64 -38.86 -15.90
C VAL A 2 0.48 -38.17 -15.18
N ASN A 3 0.76 -37.46 -14.09
CA ASN A 3 -0.24 -36.66 -13.37
C ASN A 3 -0.62 -35.43 -14.21
N ARG A 4 -1.76 -35.49 -14.92
CA ARG A 4 -2.27 -34.44 -15.83
C ARG A 4 -3.02 -33.28 -15.16
N SER A 5 -3.00 -33.17 -13.84
CA SER A 5 -3.72 -32.13 -13.11
C SER A 5 -2.81 -31.47 -12.08
N GLY A 6 -1.89 -30.64 -12.55
CA GLY A 6 -1.23 -29.63 -11.72
C GLY A 6 -2.22 -28.51 -11.36
N LYS A 7 -3.32 -28.86 -10.66
CA LYS A 7 -4.17 -27.86 -9.99
C LYS A 7 -3.38 -27.38 -8.78
N ASN A 8 -2.66 -26.28 -8.94
CA ASN A 8 -2.14 -25.53 -7.82
C ASN A 8 -3.36 -25.10 -6.98
N GLY A 9 -3.60 -25.79 -5.86
CA GLY A 9 -4.86 -25.82 -5.11
C GLY A 9 -5.24 -24.55 -4.36
N HIS A 10 -4.88 -23.36 -4.87
CA HIS A 10 -5.36 -22.10 -4.33
C HIS A 10 -6.29 -21.44 -5.34
N SER A 11 -7.59 -21.50 -5.05
CA SER A 11 -8.56 -20.63 -5.71
C SER A 11 -8.27 -19.21 -5.23
N ASN A 12 -7.92 -18.31 -6.16
CA ASN A 12 -7.73 -16.89 -5.85
C ASN A 12 -9.07 -16.13 -5.68
N GLY A 13 -10.18 -16.86 -5.59
CA GLY A 13 -11.53 -16.30 -5.65
C GLY A 13 -11.94 -15.89 -7.07
N SER A 14 -12.97 -15.06 -7.16
CA SER A 14 -13.40 -14.48 -8.44
C SER A 14 -12.51 -13.27 -8.78
N LYS A 15 -11.91 -13.28 -9.97
CA LYS A 15 -11.16 -12.12 -10.45
C LYS A 15 -12.18 -11.05 -10.91
N PRO A 16 -12.16 -9.83 -10.34
CA PRO A 16 -13.03 -8.75 -10.81
C PRO A 16 -12.63 -8.29 -12.22
N ASN A 17 -13.50 -7.52 -12.86
CA ASN A 17 -13.22 -6.91 -14.16
C ASN A 17 -11.96 -6.03 -14.08
N ASP A 18 -11.20 -5.96 -15.17
CA ASP A 18 -9.91 -5.26 -15.20
C ASP A 18 -10.07 -3.75 -14.91
N GLU A 19 -11.17 -3.13 -15.37
CA GLU A 19 -11.48 -1.72 -15.06
C GLU A 19 -11.87 -1.50 -13.60
N ASP A 20 -12.74 -2.35 -13.03
CA ASP A 20 -13.13 -2.25 -11.62
C ASP A 20 -11.93 -2.46 -10.69
N LEU A 21 -11.06 -3.42 -11.04
CA LEU A 21 -9.84 -3.69 -10.31
C LEU A 21 -8.87 -2.51 -10.39
N LYS A 22 -8.70 -1.91 -11.56
CA LYS A 22 -7.85 -0.73 -11.75
C LYS A 22 -8.36 0.46 -10.94
N ASN A 23 -9.66 0.75 -11.01
CA ASN A 23 -10.28 1.85 -10.28
C ASN A 23 -10.14 1.64 -8.76
N ALA A 24 -10.39 0.43 -8.27
CA ALA A 24 -10.20 0.12 -6.86
C ALA A 24 -8.73 0.26 -6.43
N LEU A 25 -7.77 -0.17 -7.24
CA LEU A 25 -6.34 -0.01 -6.92
C LEU A 25 -5.90 1.46 -6.92
N LEU A 26 -6.46 2.30 -7.78
CA LEU A 26 -6.22 3.74 -7.78
C LEU A 26 -6.79 4.39 -6.50
N GLU A 27 -8.04 4.09 -6.15
CA GLU A 27 -8.69 4.55 -4.91
C GLU A 27 -7.82 4.18 -3.69
N TYR A 28 -7.35 2.93 -3.62
CA TYR A 28 -6.54 2.47 -2.50
C TYR A 28 -5.14 3.11 -2.47
N SER A 29 -4.61 3.48 -3.63
CA SER A 29 -3.35 4.20 -3.76
C SER A 29 -3.46 5.63 -3.24
N GLU A 30 -4.58 6.30 -3.51
CA GLU A 30 -4.91 7.65 -3.01
C GLU A 30 -5.12 7.66 -1.49
N GLU A 31 -5.76 6.63 -0.95
CA GLU A 31 -5.90 6.42 0.49
C GLU A 31 -4.59 5.97 1.19
N MET A 32 -3.49 5.83 0.44
CA MET A 32 -2.18 5.39 0.93
C MET A 32 -2.19 4.01 1.62
N LEU A 33 -3.08 3.09 1.20
CA LEU A 33 -3.14 1.75 1.78
C LEU A 33 -1.81 1.01 1.59
N THR A 34 -1.41 0.27 2.62
CA THR A 34 -0.34 -0.71 2.53
C THR A 34 -0.76 -1.88 1.65
N HIS A 35 0.22 -2.68 1.21
CA HIS A 35 -0.09 -3.88 0.42
C HIS A 35 -0.98 -4.88 1.18
N GLU A 36 -0.82 -5.00 2.50
CA GLU A 36 -1.61 -5.93 3.30
C GLU A 36 -3.06 -5.46 3.43
N GLU A 37 -3.27 -4.17 3.71
CA GLU A 37 -4.61 -3.56 3.71
C GLU A 37 -5.25 -3.66 2.32
N THR A 38 -4.47 -3.43 1.25
CA THR A 38 -4.96 -3.56 -0.13
C THR A 38 -5.46 -4.98 -0.41
N LEU A 39 -4.69 -6.01 -0.03
CA LEU A 39 -5.10 -7.41 -0.19
C LEU A 39 -6.35 -7.73 0.65
N ALA A 40 -6.40 -7.25 1.89
CA ALA A 40 -7.56 -7.44 2.76
C ALA A 40 -8.82 -6.79 2.15
N ARG A 41 -8.70 -5.57 1.62
CA ARG A 41 -9.81 -4.83 1.01
C ARG A 41 -10.24 -5.43 -0.34
N LEU A 42 -9.30 -5.91 -1.15
CA LEU A 42 -9.63 -6.68 -2.38
C LEU A 42 -10.40 -7.96 -2.05
N ARG A 43 -10.00 -8.67 -0.99
CA ARG A 43 -10.71 -9.85 -0.51
C ARG A 43 -12.10 -9.50 0.02
N ALA A 44 -12.24 -8.42 0.79
CA ALA A 44 -13.52 -8.01 1.36
C ALA A 44 -14.50 -7.50 0.29
N ARG A 45 -14.03 -6.68 -0.66
CA ARG A 45 -14.88 -6.04 -1.68
C ARG A 45 -15.24 -6.96 -2.84
N PHE A 46 -14.29 -7.77 -3.30
CA PHE A 46 -14.45 -8.58 -4.52
C PHE A 46 -14.34 -10.09 -4.30
N GLY A 47 -14.06 -10.53 -3.07
CA GLY A 47 -13.71 -11.94 -2.82
C GLY A 47 -12.37 -12.35 -3.45
N TYR A 48 -11.56 -11.38 -3.92
CA TYR A 48 -10.35 -11.63 -4.68
C TYR A 48 -9.15 -11.76 -3.74
N SER A 49 -8.66 -12.98 -3.58
CA SER A 49 -7.57 -13.33 -2.65
C SER A 49 -6.31 -13.69 -3.44
N ILE A 50 -5.38 -12.75 -3.53
CA ILE A 50 -4.10 -12.92 -4.25
C ILE A 50 -2.90 -12.76 -3.34
N LYS A 51 -1.74 -13.21 -3.83
CA LYS A 51 -0.45 -12.99 -3.18
C LYS A 51 0.07 -11.58 -3.46
N ARG A 52 0.94 -11.08 -2.58
CA ARG A 52 1.61 -9.78 -2.71
C ARG A 52 2.40 -9.63 -4.02
N SER A 53 3.02 -10.70 -4.53
CA SER A 53 3.72 -10.67 -5.81
C SER A 53 2.77 -10.38 -6.98
N THR A 54 1.58 -11.02 -6.97
CA THR A 54 0.53 -10.77 -7.96
C THR A 54 0.01 -9.33 -7.86
N LEU A 55 -0.21 -8.82 -6.64
CA LEU A 55 -0.59 -7.42 -6.43
C LEU A 55 0.46 -6.47 -7.03
N PHE A 56 1.75 -6.72 -6.81
CA PHE A 56 2.81 -5.90 -7.39
C PHE A 56 2.80 -5.91 -8.93
N THR A 57 2.59 -7.08 -9.54
CA THR A 57 2.44 -7.20 -10.99
C THR A 57 1.23 -6.41 -11.51
N LEU A 58 0.10 -6.45 -10.80
CA LEU A 58 -1.11 -5.70 -11.16
C LEU A 58 -0.91 -4.19 -11.02
N LEU A 59 -0.33 -3.73 -9.92
CA LEU A 59 0.01 -2.31 -9.72
C LEU A 59 0.92 -1.81 -10.85
N LYS A 60 1.93 -2.60 -11.24
CA LYS A 60 2.79 -2.28 -12.39
C LYS A 60 2.02 -2.26 -13.71
N LYS A 61 1.18 -3.28 -13.95
CA LYS A 61 0.35 -3.41 -15.17
C LYS A 61 -0.55 -2.18 -15.36
N TYR A 62 -1.18 -1.71 -14.28
CA TYR A 62 -2.12 -0.59 -14.31
C TYR A 62 -1.47 0.77 -14.08
N GLY A 63 -0.14 0.83 -13.89
CA GLY A 63 0.58 2.08 -13.63
C GLY A 63 0.24 2.73 -12.27
N VAL A 64 -0.32 1.96 -11.33
CA VAL A 64 -0.75 2.47 -10.03
C VAL A 64 0.48 2.61 -9.11
N PRO A 65 0.78 3.83 -8.60
CA PRO A 65 1.88 4.02 -7.67
C PRO A 65 1.58 3.35 -6.33
N SER A 66 2.62 2.88 -5.64
CA SER A 66 2.47 2.42 -4.26
C SER A 66 2.40 3.62 -3.30
N ALA A 67 1.87 3.42 -2.09
CA ALA A 67 1.80 4.45 -1.05
C ALA A 67 3.15 5.18 -0.84
N ARG A 68 4.26 4.44 -0.79
CA ARG A 68 5.61 5.03 -0.69
C ARG A 68 5.98 5.91 -1.90
N LYS A 69 5.59 5.52 -3.11
CA LYS A 69 5.84 6.35 -4.31
C LYS A 69 4.97 7.60 -4.32
N ASN A 70 3.77 7.54 -3.77
CA ASN A 70 2.95 8.73 -3.62
C ASN A 70 3.51 9.69 -2.58
N ALA A 71 4.07 9.18 -1.47
CA ALA A 71 4.74 10.05 -0.52
C ALA A 71 5.97 10.78 -1.10
N LYS A 72 6.66 10.19 -2.09
CA LYS A 72 7.70 10.89 -2.87
C LYS A 72 7.19 12.08 -3.70
N LYS A 73 5.87 12.19 -3.91
CA LYS A 73 5.26 13.32 -4.61
C LYS A 73 5.05 14.52 -3.68
N LEU A 74 5.15 14.36 -2.36
CA LEU A 74 5.14 15.51 -1.47
C LEU A 74 6.42 16.34 -1.70
N SER A 75 6.26 17.65 -1.81
CA SER A 75 7.37 18.62 -1.79
C SER A 75 8.21 18.44 -0.52
N ASP A 76 9.51 18.73 -0.61
CA ASP A 76 10.44 18.69 0.53
C ASP A 76 9.97 19.59 1.68
N GLU A 77 9.32 20.71 1.36
CA GLU A 77 8.69 21.62 2.33
C GLU A 77 7.53 20.94 3.08
N ALA A 78 6.68 20.21 2.36
CA ALA A 78 5.57 19.48 2.95
C ALA A 78 6.07 18.33 3.84
N GLN A 79 7.13 17.64 3.42
CA GLN A 79 7.78 16.60 4.22
C GLN A 79 8.39 17.17 5.51
N THR A 80 9.05 18.32 5.42
CA THR A 80 9.65 19.01 6.57
C THR A 80 8.57 19.47 7.55
N SER A 81 7.47 20.04 7.04
CA SER A 81 6.32 20.47 7.84
C SER A 81 5.72 19.30 8.63
N LEU A 82 5.58 18.13 8.02
CA LEU A 82 5.11 16.91 8.72
C LEU A 82 6.04 16.46 9.85
N VAL A 83 7.37 16.57 9.64
CA VAL A 83 8.34 16.23 10.69
C VAL A 83 8.28 17.22 11.84
N LEU A 84 8.20 18.52 11.54
CA LEU A 84 8.10 19.58 12.54
C LEU A 84 6.82 19.43 13.37
N ASP A 85 5.68 19.16 12.73
CA ASP A 85 4.43 18.91 13.44
C ASP A 85 4.55 17.74 14.43
N LYS A 86 5.21 16.64 14.03
CA LYS A 86 5.47 15.52 14.97
C LYS A 86 6.45 15.86 16.09
N LEU A 87 7.43 16.73 15.84
CA LEU A 87 8.36 17.20 16.87
C LEU A 87 7.68 18.12 17.87
N ASP A 88 6.83 19.04 17.40
CA ASP A 88 6.10 19.97 18.26
C ASP A 88 5.12 19.24 19.17
N ASN A 89 4.52 18.15 18.67
CA ASN A 89 3.69 17.25 19.47
C ASN A 89 4.47 16.33 20.43
N ASP A 90 5.81 16.22 20.29
CA ASP A 90 6.66 15.49 21.23
C ASP A 90 7.12 16.39 22.38
N LEU A 91 6.24 16.54 23.37
CA LEU A 91 6.40 17.44 24.52
C LEU A 91 7.75 17.30 25.24
N PHE A 92 8.30 16.07 25.29
CA PHE A 92 9.54 15.75 26.00
C PHE A 92 10.74 15.58 25.06
N LYS A 93 10.56 15.74 23.74
CA LYS A 93 11.59 15.59 22.69
C LYS A 93 12.36 14.27 22.80
N ARG A 94 11.69 13.20 23.20
CA ARG A 94 12.29 11.87 23.41
C ARG A 94 12.30 11.01 22.14
N ASN A 95 11.52 11.39 21.13
CA ASN A 95 11.39 10.65 19.90
C ASN A 95 12.52 11.03 18.94
N GLY A 96 13.46 10.11 18.74
CA GLY A 96 14.49 10.27 17.72
C GLY A 96 13.94 10.20 16.29
N PRO A 97 14.75 10.54 15.28
CA PRO A 97 14.32 10.61 13.88
C PRO A 97 13.66 9.32 13.35
N ASN A 98 14.15 8.15 13.77
CA ASN A 98 13.57 6.86 13.37
C ASN A 98 12.17 6.64 13.96
N VAL A 99 11.92 7.12 15.18
CA VAL A 99 10.62 7.02 15.85
C VAL A 99 9.61 7.92 15.15
N ILE A 100 9.99 9.17 14.87
CA ILE A 100 9.14 10.13 14.14
C ILE A 100 8.81 9.61 12.74
N ARG A 101 9.80 9.06 12.02
CA ARG A 101 9.56 8.43 10.71
C ARG A 101 8.56 7.28 10.81
N ASN A 102 8.63 6.46 11.87
CA ASN A 102 7.68 5.37 12.08
C ASN A 102 6.29 5.86 12.48
N MET A 103 6.18 6.96 13.24
CA MET A 103 4.90 7.61 13.56
C MET A 103 4.24 8.13 12.28
N LEU A 104 4.97 8.87 11.46
CA LEU A 104 4.49 9.35 10.15
C LEU A 104 4.06 8.21 9.23
N ALA A 105 4.76 7.08 9.24
CA ALA A 105 4.36 5.90 8.48
C ALA A 105 3.05 5.27 8.99
N ARG A 106 2.79 5.30 10.31
CA ARG A 106 1.51 4.85 10.90
C ARG A 106 0.37 5.79 10.53
N ASP A 107 0.66 7.09 10.43
CA ASP A 107 -0.30 8.12 10.03
C ASP A 107 -0.53 8.19 8.51
N ARG A 108 -0.11 7.15 7.78
CA ARG A 108 -0.27 7.03 6.31
C ARG A 108 0.47 8.09 5.49
N THR A 109 1.43 8.79 6.10
CA THR A 109 2.31 9.77 5.43
C THR A 109 3.78 9.33 5.52
N PRO A 110 4.16 8.16 4.97
CA PRO A 110 5.52 7.64 5.12
C PRO A 110 6.53 8.49 4.34
N LEU A 111 7.54 9.03 5.01
CA LEU A 111 8.60 9.77 4.30
C LEU A 111 9.43 8.86 3.38
N PRO A 112 9.93 9.40 2.25
CA PRO A 112 10.90 8.70 1.43
C PRO A 112 12.21 8.39 2.17
N ARG A 113 12.95 7.40 1.68
CA ARG A 113 14.28 7.01 2.17
C ARG A 113 15.35 7.82 1.46
#